data_AF-H3KCK2-F1
#
_entry.id   AF-H3KCK2-F1
#
_cell.length_a   1.000
_cell.length_b   1.000
_cell.length_c   1.000
_cell.angle_alpha   90.00
_cell.angle_beta   90.00
_cell.angle_gamma   90.00
#
_symmetry.space_group_name_H-M   'P 1'
#
loop_
_entity.id
_entity.type
_entity.pdbx_description
1 polymer ?
#
loop_
_entity_poly.entity_id
_entity_poly.type
_entity_poly.pdbx_seq_one_letter_code
_entity_poly.pdbx_strand_id
1 'polypeptide(L)'
;MGLMSSSLERDDKIICLNADACPEHRRFAVARELGRWCLGFSRRASASELERLAVDPDEECRADQFALELLMPGIAVKAMMEIHRVRDPVAHRKAFGVSSLALYARLDALGYFL
;
A
#
# COMPACT_ATOMS: atom_id res chain seq x y z
N MET A 1 -10.96 -9.31 13.47
CA MET A 1 -9.68 -9.19 14.20
C MET A 1 -8.57 -9.27 13.18
N GLY A 2 -8.10 -8.11 12.70
CA GLY A 2 -7.08 -8.03 11.65
C GLY A 2 -5.71 -8.35 12.24
N LEU A 3 -5.27 -9.60 12.07
CA LEU A 3 -3.88 -9.97 12.30
C LEU A 3 -3.00 -9.12 11.35
N MET A 4 -1.98 -8.48 11.92
CA MET A 4 -0.98 -7.67 11.20
C MET A 4 -0.57 -8.36 9.89
N SER A 5 -0.94 -7.77 8.75
CA SER A 5 -0.64 -8.35 7.43
C SER A 5 0.86 -8.30 7.08
N SER A 6 1.59 -7.41 7.75
CA SER A 6 3.04 -7.23 7.66
C SER A 6 3.58 -6.48 8.87
N SER A 7 4.89 -6.55 9.07
CA SER A 7 5.62 -5.72 10.03
C SER A 7 6.99 -5.33 9.48
N LEU A 8 7.48 -4.16 9.86
CA LEU A 8 8.82 -3.67 9.58
C LEU A 8 9.69 -3.75 10.84
N GLU A 9 10.74 -4.56 10.78
CA GLU A 9 11.79 -4.64 11.81
C GLU A 9 12.88 -3.61 11.45
N ARG A 10 12.81 -2.45 12.10
CA ARG A 10 13.60 -1.27 11.72
C ARG A 10 15.12 -1.51 11.75
N ASP A 11 15.60 -2.13 12.81
CA ASP A 11 17.03 -2.24 13.09
C ASP A 11 17.71 -3.22 12.13
N ASP A 12 17.01 -4.30 11.78
CA ASP A 12 17.49 -5.33 10.85
C ASP A 12 17.13 -5.04 9.38
N LYS A 13 16.31 -4.01 9.13
CA LYS A 13 15.78 -3.64 7.79
C LYS A 13 15.06 -4.81 7.12
N ILE A 14 14.29 -5.54 7.90
CA ILE A 14 13.53 -6.72 7.45
C ILE A 14 12.04 -6.35 7.35
N ILE A 15 11.43 -6.71 6.22
CA ILE A 15 9.98 -6.66 6.04
C ILE A 15 9.45 -8.08 6.18
N CYS A 16 8.64 -8.31 7.21
CA CYS A 16 7.94 -9.57 7.46
C CYS A 16 6.55 -9.50 6.84
N LEU A 17 6.17 -10.55 6.11
CA LEU A 17 4.89 -10.62 5.40
C LEU A 17 4.11 -11.86 5.81
N ASN A 18 2.78 -11.75 5.86
CA ASN A 18 1.94 -12.94 5.93
C ASN A 18 2.08 -13.77 4.64
N ALA A 19 2.60 -15.00 4.77
CA ALA A 19 2.81 -15.91 3.65
C ALA A 19 1.49 -16.37 3.00
N ASP A 20 0.40 -16.45 3.78
CA ASP A 20 -0.91 -16.91 3.30
C ASP A 20 -1.70 -15.82 2.56
N ALA A 21 -1.24 -14.57 2.61
CA ALA A 21 -1.85 -13.48 1.87
C ALA A 21 -1.66 -13.69 0.35
N CYS A 22 -2.69 -13.34 -0.43
CA CYS A 22 -2.60 -13.41 -1.88
C CYS A 22 -1.48 -12.48 -2.42
N PRO A 23 -0.95 -12.74 -3.63
CA PRO A 23 0.19 -11.99 -4.16
C PRO A 23 -0.01 -10.47 -4.19
N GLU A 24 -1.23 -10.01 -4.52
CA GLU A 24 -1.61 -8.59 -4.57
C GLU A 24 -1.47 -7.94 -3.18
N HIS A 25 -1.95 -8.62 -2.14
CA HIS A 25 -1.88 -8.13 -0.76
C HIS A 25 -0.45 -8.11 -0.23
N ARG A 26 0.37 -9.12 -0.56
CA ARG A 26 1.79 -9.12 -0.17
C ARG A 26 2.54 -7.98 -0.85
N ARG A 27 2.28 -7.73 -2.12
CA ARG A 27 2.87 -6.61 -2.88
C ARG A 27 2.48 -5.26 -2.27
N PHE A 28 1.21 -5.09 -1.90
CA PHE A 28 0.75 -3.88 -1.20
C PHE A 28 1.39 -3.74 0.18
N ALA A 29 1.48 -4.82 0.95
CA ALA A 29 2.10 -4.81 2.26
C ALA A 29 3.59 -4.38 2.20
N VAL A 30 4.36 -4.90 1.24
CA VAL A 30 5.73 -4.43 1.00
C VAL A 30 5.78 -2.94 0.70
N ALA A 31 4.93 -2.45 -0.21
CA ALA A 31 4.87 -1.03 -0.56
C ALA A 31 4.50 -0.15 0.65
N ARG A 32 3.61 -0.63 1.52
CA ARG A 32 3.22 0.06 2.76
C ARG A 32 4.35 0.11 3.77
N GLU A 33 5.04 -1.00 4.02
CA GLU A 33 6.19 -1.00 4.94
C GLU A 33 7.34 -0.12 4.43
N LEU A 34 7.57 -0.09 3.10
CA LEU A 34 8.47 0.90 2.49
C LEU A 34 8.01 2.33 2.76
N GLY A 35 6.71 2.60 2.66
CA GLY A 35 6.12 3.89 3.00
C GLY A 35 6.37 4.28 4.46
N ARG A 36 6.14 3.38 5.41
CA ARG A 36 6.45 3.62 6.83
C ARG A 36 7.91 3.96 7.06
N TRP A 37 8.82 3.23 6.41
CA TRP A 37 10.25 3.51 6.50
C TRP A 37 10.58 4.91 5.98
N CYS A 38 10.14 5.23 4.76
CA CYS A 38 10.39 6.51 4.10
C CYS A 38 9.80 7.70 4.85
N LEU A 39 8.64 7.53 5.48
CA LEU A 39 7.93 8.57 6.23
C LEU A 39 8.37 8.66 7.70
N GLY A 40 9.17 7.71 8.19
CA GLY A 40 9.70 7.70 9.55
C GLY A 40 8.78 7.09 10.61
N PHE A 41 7.71 6.40 10.23
CA PHE A 41 6.71 5.78 11.13
C PHE A 41 7.15 4.44 11.76
N SER A 42 8.37 4.01 11.48
CA SER A 42 8.92 2.77 12.03
C SER A 42 9.10 2.86 13.55
N ARG A 43 8.52 1.91 14.30
CA ARG A 43 8.80 1.78 15.75
C ARG A 43 10.23 1.33 15.99
N ARG A 44 10.81 1.80 17.10
CA ARG A 44 12.13 1.35 17.58
C ARG A 44 12.03 -0.10 18.06
N ALA A 45 13.09 -0.90 17.92
CA ALA A 45 13.10 -2.25 18.50
C ALA A 45 12.96 -2.24 20.03
N SER A 46 13.34 -1.14 20.69
CA SER A 46 13.15 -0.96 22.14
C SER A 46 11.72 -0.64 22.57
N ALA A 47 10.77 -0.49 21.64
CA ALA A 47 9.37 -0.20 21.97
C ALA A 47 8.75 -1.38 22.75
N SER A 48 8.00 -1.06 23.81
CA SER A 48 7.22 -2.03 24.57
C SER A 48 6.15 -2.71 23.69
N GLU A 49 5.66 -3.88 24.10
CA GLU A 49 4.60 -4.56 23.34
C GLU A 49 3.36 -3.70 23.15
N LEU A 50 3.00 -2.89 24.15
CA LEU A 50 1.88 -1.96 24.06
C LEU A 50 2.14 -0.86 23.02
N GLU A 51 3.35 -0.29 22.99
CA GLU A 51 3.75 0.70 21.98
C GLU A 51 3.85 0.06 20.58
N ARG A 52 4.21 -1.22 20.48
CA ARG A 52 4.20 -1.97 19.22
C ARG A 52 2.79 -2.32 18.74
N LEU A 53 1.80 -2.35 19.64
CA LEU A 53 0.39 -2.57 19.33
C LEU A 53 -0.40 -1.27 19.10
N ALA A 54 0.09 -0.13 19.60
CA ALA A 54 -0.59 1.17 19.48
C ALA A 54 -0.60 1.66 18.04
N VAL A 55 -1.63 1.39 17.24
CA VAL A 55 -1.71 1.84 15.85
C VAL A 55 -2.09 3.33 15.80
N ASP A 56 -1.30 4.16 15.11
CA ASP A 56 -1.68 5.55 14.80
C ASP A 56 -2.43 5.58 13.47
N PRO A 57 -3.74 5.90 13.45
CA PRO A 57 -4.54 5.88 12.22
C PRO A 57 -4.04 6.80 11.12
N ASP A 58 -3.40 7.92 11.45
CA ASP A 58 -2.88 8.87 10.47
C ASP A 58 -1.60 8.34 9.83
N GLU A 59 -0.74 7.68 10.61
CA GLU A 59 0.44 6.99 10.08
C GLU A 59 0.05 5.84 9.14
N GLU A 60 -0.97 5.05 9.50
CA GLU A 60 -1.52 3.99 8.63
C GLU A 60 -2.03 4.58 7.32
N CYS A 61 -2.85 5.63 7.39
CA CYS A 61 -3.44 6.27 6.22
C CYS A 61 -2.37 6.81 5.27
N ARG A 62 -1.32 7.45 5.81
CA ARG A 62 -0.20 7.97 5.02
C ARG A 62 0.67 6.86 4.42
N ALA A 63 0.87 5.76 5.13
CA ALA A 63 1.59 4.59 4.60
C ALA A 63 0.80 3.89 3.48
N ASP A 64 -0.52 3.78 3.62
CA ASP A 64 -1.41 3.25 2.58
C ASP A 64 -1.42 4.17 1.35
N GLN A 65 -1.48 5.48 1.55
CA GLN A 65 -1.38 6.46 0.45
C GLN A 65 -0.05 6.31 -0.29
N PHE A 66 1.07 6.20 0.44
CA PHE A 66 2.38 5.95 -0.16
C PHE A 66 2.38 4.67 -1.00
N ALA A 67 1.80 3.58 -0.48
CA ALA A 67 1.71 2.31 -1.20
C ALA A 67 0.90 2.44 -2.50
N LEU A 68 -0.24 3.15 -2.46
CA LEU A 68 -1.06 3.42 -3.64
C LEU A 68 -0.29 4.23 -4.69
N GLU A 69 0.44 5.27 -4.27
CA GLU A 69 1.22 6.13 -5.18
C GLU A 69 2.40 5.39 -5.81
N LEU A 70 3.06 4.53 -5.04
CA LEU A 70 4.17 3.70 -5.52
C LEU A 70 3.70 2.64 -6.52
N LEU A 71 2.60 1.94 -6.21
CA LEU A 71 2.09 0.85 -7.05
C LEU A 71 1.33 1.35 -8.29
N MET A 72 0.71 2.52 -8.18
CA MET A 72 -0.04 3.16 -9.26
C MET A 72 0.42 4.62 -9.43
N PRO A 73 1.57 4.83 -10.08
CA PRO A 73 2.08 6.17 -10.36
C PRO A 73 1.05 6.99 -11.14
N GLY A 74 0.81 8.23 -10.72
CA GLY A 74 -0.24 9.07 -11.34
C GLY A 74 -0.05 9.24 -12.85
N ILE A 75 1.21 9.34 -13.31
CA ILE A 75 1.53 9.43 -14.74
C ILE A 75 1.11 8.17 -15.52
N ALA A 76 1.25 6.98 -14.93
CA ALA A 76 0.88 5.72 -15.56
C ALA A 76 -0.65 5.55 -15.60
N VAL A 77 -1.34 5.88 -14.51
CA VAL A 77 -2.81 5.87 -14.47
C VAL A 77 -3.39 6.84 -15.50
N LYS A 78 -2.86 8.07 -15.57
CA LYS A 78 -3.25 9.07 -16.57
C LYS A 78 -3.04 8.58 -17.99
N ALA A 79 -1.89 7.97 -18.29
CA ALA A 79 -1.62 7.41 -19.61
C ALA A 79 -2.64 6.32 -20.00
N MET A 80 -2.97 5.40 -19.09
CA MET A 80 -3.98 4.38 -19.34
C MET A 80 -5.37 4.98 -19.60
N MET A 81 -5.78 5.94 -18.80
CA MET A 81 -7.12 6.54 -18.82
C MET A 81 -7.34 7.49 -20.00
N GLU A 82 -6.35 8.36 -20.29
CA GLU A 82 -6.52 9.49 -21.21
C GLU A 82 -5.95 9.21 -22.59
N ILE A 83 -4.76 8.59 -22.65
CA ILE A 83 -4.06 8.32 -23.90
C ILE A 83 -4.56 7.01 -24.51
N HIS A 84 -4.51 5.92 -23.74
CA HIS A 84 -4.92 4.60 -24.21
C HIS A 84 -6.42 4.34 -24.07
N ARG A 85 -7.15 5.24 -23.39
CA ARG A 85 -8.61 5.17 -23.20
C ARG A 85 -9.10 3.82 -22.68
N VAL A 86 -8.29 3.17 -21.84
CA VAL A 86 -8.71 1.94 -21.17
C VAL A 86 -9.79 2.31 -20.16
N ARG A 87 -10.96 1.69 -20.24
CA ARG A 87 -12.09 1.91 -19.30
C ARG A 87 -12.46 0.66 -18.52
N ASP A 88 -11.84 -0.47 -18.82
CA ASP A 88 -12.06 -1.71 -18.09
C ASP A 88 -11.30 -1.70 -16.74
N PRO A 89 -11.98 -1.72 -15.58
CA PRO A 89 -11.31 -1.77 -14.29
C PRO A 89 -10.53 -3.08 -14.10
N VAL A 90 -10.91 -4.18 -14.76
CA VAL A 90 -10.16 -5.45 -14.69
C VAL A 90 -8.80 -5.31 -15.37
N ALA A 91 -8.74 -4.65 -16.52
CA ALA A 91 -7.47 -4.35 -17.21
C ALA A 91 -6.53 -3.51 -16.33
N HIS A 92 -7.03 -2.50 -15.64
CA HIS A 92 -6.22 -1.67 -14.73
C HIS A 92 -5.66 -2.47 -13.56
N ARG A 93 -6.50 -3.27 -12.88
CA ARG A 93 -6.03 -4.12 -11.77
C ARG A 93 -4.94 -5.07 -12.20
N LYS A 94 -5.09 -5.70 -13.38
CA LYS A 94 -4.07 -6.58 -13.94
C LYS A 94 -2.78 -5.84 -14.28
N ALA A 95 -2.88 -4.64 -14.87
CA ALA A 95 -1.72 -3.84 -15.24
C ALA A 95 -0.89 -3.41 -14.02
N PHE A 96 -1.55 -2.99 -12.93
CA PHE A 96 -0.87 -2.53 -11.72
C PHE A 96 -0.63 -3.63 -10.67
N GLY A 97 -1.25 -4.80 -10.83
CA GLY A 97 -1.15 -5.92 -9.91
C GLY A 97 -1.74 -5.62 -8.53
N VAL A 98 -2.92 -5.00 -8.49
CA VAL A 98 -3.58 -4.52 -7.27
C VAL A 98 -5.03 -5.00 -7.15
N SER A 99 -5.53 -4.98 -5.91
CA SER A 99 -6.92 -5.31 -5.61
C SER A 99 -7.89 -4.25 -6.13
N SER A 100 -9.17 -4.59 -6.21
CA SER A 100 -10.22 -3.65 -6.61
C SER A 100 -10.33 -2.45 -5.66
N LEU A 101 -10.15 -2.69 -4.35
CA LEU A 101 -10.21 -1.63 -3.35
C LEU A 101 -9.07 -0.62 -3.52
N ALA A 102 -7.85 -1.11 -3.75
CA ALA A 102 -6.69 -0.25 -3.98
C ALA A 102 -6.87 0.58 -5.27
N LEU A 103 -7.31 -0.06 -6.36
CA LEU A 103 -7.58 0.65 -7.61
C LEU A 103 -8.65 1.74 -7.41
N TYR A 104 -9.76 1.43 -6.74
CA TYR A 104 -10.82 2.39 -6.47
C TYR A 104 -10.30 3.61 -5.70
N ALA A 105 -9.60 3.38 -4.57
CA ALA A 105 -9.02 4.45 -3.77
C ALA A 105 -8.07 5.33 -4.58
N ARG A 106 -7.29 4.74 -5.49
CA ARG A 106 -6.36 5.50 -6.33
C ARG A 106 -7.05 6.31 -7.40
N LEU A 107 -8.07 5.76 -8.05
CA LEU A 107 -8.83 6.47 -9.07
C LEU A 107 -9.58 7.66 -8.47
N ASP A 108 -10.22 7.45 -7.32
CA ASP A 108 -10.91 8.51 -6.57
C ASP A 108 -9.94 9.66 -6.20
N ALA A 109 -8.76 9.33 -5.66
CA ALA A 109 -7.72 10.31 -5.34
C ALA A 109 -7.18 11.09 -6.56
N LEU A 110 -7.33 10.54 -7.78
CA LEU A 110 -6.93 11.18 -9.03
C LEU A 110 -8.11 11.85 -9.77
N GLY A 111 -9.33 11.77 -9.24
CA GLY A 111 -10.54 12.35 -9.84
C GLY A 111 -11.14 11.51 -10.97
N TYR A 112 -10.87 10.20 -11.02
CA TYR A 112 -11.42 9.29 -12.01
C TYR A 112 -12.50 8.39 -11.42
N PHE A 113 -13.52 8.12 -12.24
CA PHE A 113 -14.59 7.17 -11.95
C PHE A 113 -14.66 6.16 -13.10
N LEU A 114 -14.54 4.86 -12.78
CA LEU A 114 -14.63 3.73 -13.71
C LEU A 114 -15.82 2.84 -13.33
#